data_AF-A0A2K9LRN2-F1
#
_entry.id   AF-A0A2K9LRN2-F1
#
_cell.length_a   1.000
_cell.length_b   1.000
_cell.length_c   1.000
_cell.angle_alpha   90.00
_cell.angle_beta   90.00
_cell.angle_gamma   90.00
#
_symmetry.space_group_name_H-M   'P 1'
#
loop_
_entity.id
_entity.type
_entity.pdbx_description
1 polymer ?
#
loop_
_entity_poly.entity_id
_entity_poly.type
_entity_poly.pdbx_seq_one_letter_code
_entity_poly.pdbx_strand_id
1 'polypeptide(L)'
;MHADVPANALYIGWDVGGWNCDKNKSSRDVLVVLDANRTLLGQPWRGNLRNAINQANTTAEWVQALLDCCQVAYSPDDLPPVVLAIDTPLGFSQAFRQLINGEGAAGPIADSATNPYLYRRTARYLFEQGLAPLSPVKDMIGSQATKGMHALARFAPRPNQVGVWQGLIEGQIDGVTKGNRYLHAIEAYPAACKHSGDMGRLLEPFIVEQHIEMLPLNAVWQGANFVPGIDHDDKRDALICALLAWMYDNEPDRLQEPLPDTPPAEGWIFVPKDGLEHE
;
A
#
# COMPACT_ATOMS: atom_id res chain seq x y z
N MET A 1 -26.09 -9.43 7.10
CA MET A 1 -26.43 -8.39 6.09
C MET A 1 -25.16 -7.61 5.85
N HIS A 2 -24.37 -7.98 4.84
CA HIS A 2 -23.29 -7.15 4.31
C HIS A 2 -23.80 -6.61 2.98
N ALA A 3 -24.00 -5.30 2.95
CA ALA A 3 -24.73 -4.58 1.93
C ALA A 3 -23.81 -4.14 0.77
N ASP A 4 -24.43 -4.13 -0.41
CA ASP A 4 -24.05 -3.47 -1.67
C ASP A 4 -22.68 -3.79 -2.30
N VAL A 5 -22.73 -4.63 -3.34
CA VAL A 5 -21.69 -4.74 -4.37
C VAL A 5 -21.57 -3.38 -5.08
N PRO A 6 -20.45 -2.65 -4.99
CA PRO A 6 -20.35 -1.35 -5.64
C PRO A 6 -20.11 -1.48 -7.14
N ALA A 7 -20.55 -0.46 -7.88
CA ALA A 7 -20.02 -0.17 -9.21
C ALA A 7 -18.48 -0.24 -9.19
N ASN A 8 -17.90 -1.03 -10.10
CA ASN A 8 -16.52 -1.53 -10.08
C ASN A 8 -15.50 -0.60 -9.39
N ALA A 9 -15.03 -1.02 -8.21
CA ALA A 9 -13.99 -0.33 -7.45
C ALA A 9 -12.67 -0.20 -8.24
N LEU A 10 -11.86 0.78 -7.86
CA LEU A 10 -10.50 0.96 -8.35
C LEU A 10 -9.48 0.52 -7.30
N TYR A 11 -8.39 -0.09 -7.77
CA TYR A 11 -7.31 -0.58 -6.92
C TYR A 11 -6.03 0.13 -7.32
N ILE A 12 -5.49 0.91 -6.39
CA ILE A 12 -4.31 1.73 -6.62
C ILE A 12 -3.18 1.19 -5.75
N GLY A 13 -2.03 0.95 -6.37
CA GLY A 13 -0.80 0.68 -5.66
C GLY A 13 0.13 1.87 -5.71
N TRP A 14 0.74 2.21 -4.58
CA TRP A 14 1.67 3.32 -4.43
C TRP A 14 2.97 2.86 -3.78
N ASP A 15 4.06 2.83 -4.56
CA ASP A 15 5.43 2.77 -4.02
C ASP A 15 5.92 4.19 -3.71
N VAL A 16 6.30 4.43 -2.45
CA VAL A 16 6.41 5.79 -1.89
C VAL A 16 7.83 6.35 -2.04
N GLY A 17 7.93 7.48 -2.73
CA GLY A 17 9.13 8.30 -2.76
C GLY A 17 9.23 9.26 -1.57
N GLY A 18 10.44 9.74 -1.26
CA GLY A 18 10.61 10.81 -0.27
C GLY A 18 9.93 12.13 -0.67
N TRP A 19 9.79 13.09 0.25
CA TRP A 19 9.12 14.38 -0.01
C TRP A 19 9.65 15.16 -1.23
N ASN A 20 10.97 15.15 -1.43
CA ASN A 20 11.65 15.91 -2.50
C ASN A 20 12.35 14.97 -3.49
N CYS A 21 11.67 13.90 -3.91
CA CYS A 21 12.21 12.88 -4.82
C CYS A 21 12.30 13.32 -6.29
N ASP A 22 12.06 14.60 -6.62
CA ASP A 22 12.01 15.10 -8.00
C ASP A 22 13.26 14.78 -8.83
N LYS A 23 14.43 14.79 -8.18
CA LYS A 23 15.74 14.53 -8.78
C LYS A 23 16.37 13.22 -8.33
N ASN A 24 15.69 12.46 -7.48
CA ASN A 24 16.22 11.20 -6.97
C ASN A 24 15.90 10.08 -7.96
N LYS A 25 16.95 9.46 -8.53
CA LYS A 25 16.77 8.36 -9.48
C LYS A 25 16.37 7.05 -8.78
N SER A 26 16.70 6.90 -7.51
CA SER A 26 16.60 5.65 -6.73
C SER A 26 15.41 5.59 -5.78
N SER A 27 14.64 6.68 -5.62
CA SER A 27 13.43 6.68 -4.82
C SER A 27 12.51 7.76 -5.37
N ARG A 28 11.38 7.34 -5.94
CA ARG A 28 10.35 8.21 -6.51
C ARG A 28 8.98 7.62 -6.18
N ASP A 29 7.96 8.45 -6.19
CA ASP A 29 6.60 7.93 -6.08
C ASP A 29 6.24 7.18 -7.36
N VAL A 30 5.61 6.03 -7.23
CA VAL A 30 5.11 5.26 -8.36
C VAL A 30 3.68 4.83 -8.13
N LEU A 31 2.86 4.93 -9.16
CA LEU A 31 1.44 4.60 -9.13
C LEU A 31 1.09 3.60 -10.22
N VAL A 32 0.29 2.60 -9.85
CA VAL A 32 -0.38 1.66 -10.75
C VAL A 32 -1.86 1.62 -10.39
N VAL A 33 -2.74 1.63 -11.40
CA VAL A 33 -4.20 1.62 -11.22
C VAL A 33 -4.79 0.42 -11.95
N LEU A 34 -5.60 -0.36 -11.24
CA LEU A 34 -6.33 -1.51 -11.77
C LEU A 34 -7.84 -1.33 -11.62
N ASP A 35 -8.61 -1.92 -12.53
CA ASP A 35 -10.05 -2.11 -12.37
C ASP A 35 -10.39 -3.39 -11.58
N ALA A 36 -11.69 -3.66 -11.37
CA ALA A 36 -12.20 -4.87 -10.72
C ALA A 36 -11.82 -6.19 -11.41
N ASN A 37 -11.51 -6.16 -12.71
CA ASN A 37 -11.06 -7.34 -13.46
C ASN A 37 -9.53 -7.49 -13.44
N ARG A 38 -8.82 -6.64 -12.66
CA ARG A 38 -7.35 -6.52 -12.65
C ARG A 38 -6.78 -6.06 -13.99
N THR A 39 -7.56 -5.33 -14.79
CA THR A 39 -7.06 -4.69 -16.00
C THR A 39 -6.24 -3.46 -15.63
N LEU A 40 -5.04 -3.32 -16.18
CA LEU A 40 -4.24 -2.11 -16.05
C LEU A 40 -4.95 -0.93 -16.71
N LEU A 41 -5.24 0.12 -15.95
CA LEU A 41 -5.84 1.35 -16.45
C LEU A 41 -4.77 2.41 -16.69
N GLY A 42 -4.89 3.12 -17.82
CA GLY A 42 -3.99 4.23 -18.14
C GLY A 42 -2.53 3.77 -18.29
N GLN A 43 -1.61 4.51 -17.67
CA GLN A 43 -0.17 4.25 -17.69
C GLN A 43 0.41 4.28 -16.28
N PRO A 44 1.26 3.32 -15.89
CA PRO A 44 2.03 3.40 -14.65
C PRO A 44 2.83 4.71 -14.59
N TRP A 45 2.67 5.45 -13.51
CA TRP A 45 3.28 6.76 -13.35
C TRP A 45 4.46 6.72 -12.39
N ARG A 46 5.50 7.51 -12.65
CA ARG A 46 6.67 7.64 -11.76
C ARG A 46 7.10 9.10 -11.62
N GLY A 47 7.04 9.65 -10.41
CA GLY A 47 7.23 11.07 -10.18
C GLY A 47 7.41 11.50 -8.73
N ASN A 48 6.83 12.65 -8.38
CA ASN A 48 6.75 13.15 -7.02
C ASN A 48 5.33 13.65 -6.73
N LEU A 49 4.63 13.01 -5.79
CA LEU A 49 3.26 13.33 -5.40
C LEU A 49 3.15 14.53 -4.44
N ARG A 50 4.26 15.14 -4.02
CA ARG A 50 4.25 16.28 -3.08
C ARG A 50 3.32 17.40 -3.55
N ASN A 51 3.31 17.74 -4.84
CA ASN A 51 2.45 18.81 -5.35
C ASN A 51 0.97 18.39 -5.34
N ALA A 52 0.65 17.17 -5.78
CA ALA A 52 -0.71 16.62 -5.73
C ALA A 52 -1.24 16.58 -4.29
N ILE A 53 -0.44 16.10 -3.34
CA ILE A 53 -0.75 16.13 -1.91
C ILE A 53 -1.02 17.56 -1.45
N ASN A 54 -0.18 18.53 -1.78
CA ASN A 54 -0.36 19.92 -1.34
C ASN A 54 -1.62 20.57 -1.93
N GLN A 55 -1.97 20.25 -3.18
CA GLN A 55 -3.05 20.90 -3.91
C GLN A 55 -4.44 20.33 -3.60
N ALA A 56 -4.54 19.04 -3.28
CA ALA A 56 -5.82 18.40 -2.96
C ALA A 56 -6.32 18.82 -1.57
N ASN A 57 -7.56 19.29 -1.50
CA ASN A 57 -8.23 19.69 -0.26
C ASN A 57 -9.19 18.60 0.25
N THR A 58 -9.67 17.74 -0.65
CA THR A 58 -10.61 16.66 -0.35
C THR A 58 -10.05 15.30 -0.75
N THR A 59 -10.62 14.22 -0.20
CA THR A 59 -10.28 12.85 -0.62
C THR A 59 -10.59 12.63 -2.11
N ALA A 60 -11.69 13.21 -2.63
CA ALA A 60 -12.05 13.10 -4.04
C ALA A 60 -11.01 13.78 -4.95
N GLU A 61 -10.57 15.00 -4.61
CA GLU A 61 -9.51 15.70 -5.34
C GLU A 61 -8.18 14.92 -5.28
N TRP A 62 -7.87 14.30 -4.14
CA TRP A 62 -6.69 13.46 -3.99
C TRP A 62 -6.74 12.23 -4.90
N VAL A 63 -7.84 11.49 -4.87
CA VAL A 63 -8.05 10.33 -5.75
C VAL A 63 -7.96 10.75 -7.21
N GLN A 64 -8.63 11.83 -7.60
CA GLN A 64 -8.57 12.35 -8.97
C GLN A 64 -7.13 12.68 -9.39
N ALA A 65 -6.33 13.32 -8.51
CA ALA A 65 -4.94 13.63 -8.81
C ALA A 65 -4.08 12.37 -9.02
N LEU A 66 -4.36 11.27 -8.30
CA LEU A 66 -3.69 9.97 -8.54
C LEU A 66 -4.05 9.41 -9.92
N LEU A 67 -5.33 9.45 -10.28
CA LEU A 67 -5.82 8.98 -11.59
C LEU A 67 -5.24 9.82 -12.74
N ASP A 68 -5.18 11.14 -12.57
CA ASP A 68 -4.61 12.07 -13.55
C ASP A 68 -3.12 11.79 -13.79
N CYS A 69 -2.35 11.45 -12.74
CA CYS A 69 -0.96 11.03 -12.88
C CYS A 69 -0.84 9.80 -13.79
N CYS A 70 -1.76 8.85 -13.64
CA CYS A 70 -1.82 7.63 -14.45
C CYS A 70 -2.59 7.79 -15.77
N GLN A 71 -3.04 8.99 -16.13
CA GLN A 71 -3.83 9.24 -17.34
C GLN A 71 -5.13 8.42 -17.41
N VAL A 72 -5.76 8.17 -16.26
CA VAL A 72 -7.02 7.43 -16.15
C VAL A 72 -8.17 8.44 -16.09
N ALA A 73 -9.06 8.41 -17.08
CA ALA A 73 -10.17 9.34 -17.17
C ALA A 73 -11.37 8.89 -16.32
N TYR A 74 -11.70 9.66 -15.30
CA TYR A 74 -12.96 9.59 -14.55
C TYR A 74 -13.55 11.01 -14.42
N SER A 75 -14.87 11.08 -14.24
CA SER A 75 -15.50 12.30 -13.77
C SER A 75 -15.25 12.45 -12.27
N PRO A 76 -14.78 13.61 -11.76
CA PRO A 76 -14.60 13.84 -10.32
C PRO A 76 -15.88 13.57 -9.51
N ASP A 77 -17.02 13.86 -10.12
CA ASP A 77 -18.34 13.68 -9.55
C ASP A 77 -18.79 12.20 -9.49
N ASP A 78 -18.16 11.34 -10.29
CA ASP A 78 -18.52 9.92 -10.41
C ASP A 78 -17.37 8.95 -10.12
N LEU A 79 -16.43 9.34 -9.26
CA LEU A 79 -15.36 8.45 -8.80
C LEU A 79 -15.92 7.19 -8.10
N PRO A 80 -15.53 5.97 -8.49
CA PRO A 80 -15.96 4.77 -7.78
C PRO A 80 -15.28 4.67 -6.40
N PRO A 81 -15.68 3.71 -5.54
CA PRO A 81 -14.88 3.35 -4.37
C PRO A 81 -13.44 3.00 -4.77
N VAL A 82 -12.50 3.32 -3.89
CA VAL A 82 -11.06 3.10 -4.14
C VAL A 82 -10.45 2.34 -2.98
N VAL A 83 -9.62 1.36 -3.30
CA VAL A 83 -8.67 0.76 -2.34
C VAL A 83 -7.25 1.15 -2.76
N LEU A 84 -6.53 1.81 -1.86
CA LEU A 84 -5.15 2.28 -2.05
C LEU A 84 -4.21 1.50 -1.13
N ALA A 85 -3.34 0.69 -1.71
CA ALA A 85 -2.25 0.03 -1.01
C ALA A 85 -0.97 0.86 -1.11
N ILE A 86 -0.33 1.13 0.03
CA ILE A 86 0.80 2.05 0.14
C ILE A 86 2.03 1.30 0.66
N ASP A 87 3.12 1.29 -0.10
CA ASP A 87 4.41 0.72 0.30
C ASP A 87 5.27 1.75 1.03
N THR A 88 4.93 1.95 2.30
CA THR A 88 5.77 2.64 3.28
C THR A 88 5.20 2.38 4.67
N PRO A 89 6.00 2.41 5.74
CA PRO A 89 5.43 2.34 7.08
C PRO A 89 4.41 3.46 7.35
N LEU A 90 3.18 3.09 7.68
CA LEU A 90 2.08 4.03 7.96
C LEU A 90 1.88 4.30 9.46
N GLY A 91 2.85 3.89 10.28
CA GLY A 91 2.85 4.15 11.71
C GLY A 91 4.22 3.94 12.34
N PHE A 92 4.39 4.49 13.54
CA PHE A 92 5.51 4.19 14.43
C PHE A 92 5.07 3.27 15.56
N SER A 93 6.01 2.55 16.16
CA SER A 93 5.72 1.72 17.32
C SER A 93 5.20 2.54 18.50
N GLN A 94 4.34 1.92 19.32
CA GLN A 94 3.76 2.50 20.53
C GLN A 94 4.86 3.02 21.46
N ALA A 95 5.92 2.23 21.68
CA ALA A 95 7.03 2.62 22.54
C ALA A 95 7.80 3.83 21.99
N PHE A 96 8.00 3.93 20.66
CA PHE A 96 8.62 5.11 20.06
C PHE A 96 7.74 6.35 20.25
N ARG A 97 6.43 6.21 20.03
CA ARG A 97 5.45 7.29 20.25
C ARG A 97 5.45 7.78 21.69
N GLN A 98 5.46 6.86 22.66
CA GLN A 98 5.56 7.18 24.08
C GLN A 98 6.86 7.92 24.40
N LEU A 99 7.99 7.46 23.86
CA LEU A 99 9.30 8.06 24.08
C LEU A 99 9.33 9.52 23.59
N ILE A 100 8.88 9.79 22.36
CA ILE A 100 8.91 11.14 21.78
C ILE A 100 7.88 12.09 22.42
N ASN A 101 6.82 11.54 23.02
CA ASN A 101 5.85 12.31 23.79
C ASN A 101 6.27 12.54 25.26
N GLY A 102 7.41 11.99 25.71
CA GLY A 102 7.85 12.07 27.10
C GLY A 102 7.00 11.25 28.07
N GLU A 103 6.26 10.25 27.58
CA GLU A 103 5.37 9.40 28.38
C GLU A 103 6.11 8.25 29.10
N GLY A 104 7.37 8.00 28.74
CA GLY A 104 8.22 7.03 29.41
C GLY A 104 9.18 6.31 28.47
N ALA A 105 10.10 5.54 29.07
CA ALA A 105 10.98 4.63 28.35
C ALA A 105 10.43 3.20 28.38
N ALA A 106 10.58 2.48 27.27
CA ALA A 106 10.42 1.03 27.23
C ALA A 106 11.41 0.33 28.18
N GLY A 107 11.13 -0.94 28.45
CA GLY A 107 12.00 -1.81 29.25
C GLY A 107 13.34 -2.13 28.57
N PRO A 108 14.02 -3.20 29.01
CA PRO A 108 15.31 -3.61 28.45
C PRO A 108 15.27 -3.77 26.92
N ILE A 109 16.34 -3.32 26.26
CA ILE A 109 16.52 -3.44 24.81
C ILE A 109 17.41 -4.65 24.52
N ALA A 110 16.87 -5.59 23.75
CA ALA A 110 17.59 -6.79 23.29
C ALA A 110 18.03 -6.61 21.83
N ASP A 111 17.74 -7.58 20.97
CA ASP A 111 18.15 -7.58 19.57
C ASP A 111 17.37 -6.57 18.72
N SER A 112 17.95 -6.19 17.59
CA SER A 112 17.36 -5.20 16.66
C SER A 112 15.93 -5.57 16.26
N ALA A 113 15.68 -6.82 15.83
CA ALA A 113 14.37 -7.29 15.40
C ALA A 113 13.30 -7.21 16.50
N THR A 114 13.71 -7.29 17.77
CA THR A 114 12.82 -7.21 18.94
C THR A 114 12.74 -5.81 19.54
N ASN A 115 13.51 -4.85 19.03
CA ASN A 115 13.61 -3.54 19.63
C ASN A 115 12.26 -2.79 19.55
N PRO A 116 11.64 -2.46 20.69
CA PRO A 116 10.29 -1.90 20.73
C PRO A 116 10.20 -0.49 20.13
N TYR A 117 11.31 0.24 20.03
CA TYR A 117 11.33 1.58 19.41
C TYR A 117 11.48 1.53 17.88
N LEU A 118 12.09 0.48 17.34
CA LEU A 118 12.40 0.40 15.92
C LEU A 118 11.24 -0.18 15.12
N TYR A 119 10.63 -1.25 15.64
CA TYR A 119 9.66 -2.04 14.90
C TYR A 119 8.30 -2.01 15.56
N ARG A 120 7.25 -1.93 14.75
CA ARG A 120 5.85 -2.15 15.17
C ARG A 120 5.58 -3.62 15.46
N ARG A 121 4.45 -3.93 16.08
CA ARG A 121 3.95 -5.28 16.35
C ARG A 121 3.89 -6.11 15.07
N THR A 122 3.37 -5.56 13.98
CA THR A 122 3.33 -6.25 12.68
C THR A 122 4.73 -6.53 12.14
N ALA A 123 5.66 -5.59 12.26
CA ALA A 123 7.02 -5.79 11.79
C ALA A 123 7.74 -6.88 12.59
N ARG A 124 7.55 -6.92 13.92
CA ARG A 124 8.06 -8.01 14.78
C ARG A 124 7.43 -9.36 14.42
N TYR A 125 6.13 -9.37 14.14
CA TYR A 125 5.46 -10.57 13.63
C TYR A 125 6.10 -11.06 12.32
N LEU A 126 6.36 -10.17 11.36
CA LEU A 126 7.02 -10.55 10.11
C LEU A 126 8.44 -11.08 10.32
N PHE A 127 9.19 -10.57 11.32
CA PHE A 127 10.46 -11.19 11.73
C PHE A 127 10.29 -12.61 12.28
N GLU A 128 9.25 -12.85 13.09
CA GLU A 128 8.90 -14.20 13.57
C GLU A 128 8.60 -15.15 12.40
N GLN A 129 8.10 -14.61 11.28
CA GLN A 129 7.88 -15.31 10.02
C GLN A 129 9.10 -15.29 9.09
N GLY A 130 10.31 -14.98 9.54
CA GLY A 130 11.53 -15.04 8.71
C GLY A 130 11.74 -13.89 7.71
N LEU A 131 10.85 -12.88 7.70
CA LEU A 131 10.97 -11.68 6.87
C LEU A 131 11.75 -10.57 7.57
N ALA A 132 12.16 -9.55 6.82
CA ALA A 132 12.91 -8.41 7.33
C ALA A 132 12.28 -7.07 6.89
N PRO A 133 11.11 -6.70 7.44
CA PRO A 133 10.44 -5.44 7.10
C PRO A 133 11.29 -4.23 7.51
N LEU A 134 11.15 -3.14 6.77
CA LEU A 134 11.87 -1.90 7.04
C LEU A 134 11.24 -1.12 8.21
N SER A 135 12.08 -0.42 8.95
CA SER A 135 11.71 0.51 10.02
C SER A 135 12.02 1.95 9.61
N PRO A 136 11.10 2.90 9.82
CA PRO A 136 11.37 4.32 9.62
C PRO A 136 12.57 4.85 10.39
N VAL A 137 12.80 4.31 11.60
CA VAL A 137 13.85 4.75 12.50
C VAL A 137 15.17 4.10 12.14
N LYS A 138 15.19 2.76 11.99
CA LYS A 138 16.42 2.01 11.77
C LYS A 138 16.96 2.18 10.34
N ASP A 139 16.07 2.11 9.35
CA ASP A 139 16.47 2.06 7.93
C ASP A 139 16.45 3.46 7.29
N MET A 140 16.28 4.50 8.12
CA MET A 140 16.35 5.92 7.72
C MET A 140 15.33 6.32 6.63
N ILE A 141 14.21 5.60 6.54
CA ILE A 141 13.12 5.86 5.58
C ILE A 141 12.02 6.79 6.14
N GLY A 142 12.38 7.66 7.09
CA GLY A 142 11.44 8.60 7.70
C GLY A 142 10.79 9.57 6.71
N SER A 143 11.45 9.88 5.59
CA SER A 143 10.89 10.76 4.55
C SER A 143 9.71 10.10 3.83
N GLN A 144 9.83 8.83 3.46
CA GLN A 144 8.78 8.04 2.84
C GLN A 144 7.64 7.79 3.84
N ALA A 145 7.98 7.37 5.06
CA ALA A 145 7.00 7.06 6.11
C ALA A 145 6.13 8.29 6.42
N THR A 146 6.76 9.44 6.67
CA THR A 146 6.02 10.69 6.97
C THR A 146 5.17 11.17 5.79
N LYS A 147 5.57 10.90 4.54
CA LYS A 147 4.77 11.24 3.36
C LYS A 147 3.50 10.40 3.26
N GLY A 148 3.62 9.08 3.40
CA GLY A 148 2.47 8.18 3.42
C GLY A 148 1.53 8.51 4.59
N MET A 149 2.06 8.65 5.80
CA MET A 149 1.30 9.03 7.00
C MET A 149 0.59 10.39 6.85
N HIS A 150 1.25 11.38 6.22
CA HIS A 150 0.64 12.68 5.96
C HIS A 150 -0.52 12.58 4.96
N ALA A 151 -0.35 11.81 3.88
CA ALA A 151 -1.41 11.58 2.91
C ALA A 151 -2.62 10.89 3.58
N LEU A 152 -2.40 9.87 4.42
CA LEU A 152 -3.46 9.26 5.22
C LEU A 152 -4.18 10.26 6.12
N ALA A 153 -3.43 11.04 6.90
CA ALA A 153 -4.02 12.01 7.83
C ALA A 153 -4.89 13.07 7.14
N ARG A 154 -4.62 13.38 5.86
CA ARG A 154 -5.41 14.33 5.07
C ARG A 154 -6.59 13.70 4.36
N PHE A 155 -6.38 12.54 3.72
CA PHE A 155 -7.32 12.00 2.74
C PHE A 155 -7.99 10.71 3.18
N ALA A 156 -7.51 10.07 4.24
CA ALA A 156 -8.14 8.92 4.87
C ALA A 156 -8.06 8.99 6.41
N PRO A 157 -8.55 10.05 7.07
CA PRO A 157 -8.28 10.29 8.49
C PRO A 157 -9.02 9.36 9.45
N ARG A 158 -10.05 8.64 8.98
CA ARG A 158 -10.90 7.84 9.86
C ARG A 158 -10.35 6.41 9.97
N PRO A 159 -9.95 5.94 11.15
CA PRO A 159 -9.64 4.53 11.31
C PRO A 159 -10.93 3.71 11.17
N ASN A 160 -10.88 2.64 10.38
CA ASN A 160 -11.99 1.69 10.23
C ASN A 160 -11.73 0.43 11.07
N GLN A 161 -10.54 -0.14 10.91
CA GLN A 161 -10.00 -1.23 11.70
C GLN A 161 -8.47 -1.10 11.77
N VAL A 162 -7.80 -1.95 12.55
CA VAL A 162 -6.34 -1.91 12.66
C VAL A 162 -5.71 -2.06 11.28
N GLY A 163 -4.96 -1.05 10.84
CA GLY A 163 -4.32 -1.01 9.53
C GLY A 163 -5.19 -0.61 8.34
N VAL A 164 -6.44 -0.20 8.57
CA VAL A 164 -7.32 0.29 7.50
C VAL A 164 -7.83 1.69 7.82
N TRP A 165 -7.58 2.60 6.89
CA TRP A 165 -7.93 4.02 7.00
C TRP A 165 -8.97 4.41 5.94
N GLN A 166 -9.87 5.32 6.28
CA GLN A 166 -11.01 5.69 5.45
C GLN A 166 -11.13 7.18 5.18
N GLY A 167 -11.33 7.52 3.91
CA GLY A 167 -11.66 8.85 3.40
C GLY A 167 -13.02 8.86 2.73
N LEU A 168 -13.81 9.94 2.89
CA LEU A 168 -15.09 10.06 2.19
C LEU A 168 -14.83 10.62 0.79
N ILE A 169 -15.24 9.89 -0.25
CA ILE A 169 -15.28 10.39 -1.62
C ILE A 169 -16.69 10.96 -1.84
N GLU A 170 -16.81 12.27 -1.68
CA GLU A 170 -18.05 12.99 -1.98
C GLU A 170 -18.32 12.96 -3.49
N GLY A 171 -19.58 12.83 -3.88
CA GLY A 171 -19.99 12.83 -5.27
C GLY A 171 -21.35 13.46 -5.44
N GLN A 172 -21.51 14.28 -6.49
CA GLN A 172 -22.78 14.86 -6.87
C GLN A 172 -23.00 14.63 -8.36
N ILE A 173 -24.12 14.01 -8.76
CA ILE A 173 -24.54 13.96 -10.17
C ILE A 173 -25.81 14.80 -10.28
N ASP A 174 -25.81 15.81 -11.15
CA ASP A 174 -26.96 16.69 -11.37
C ASP A 174 -27.56 17.28 -10.09
N GLY A 175 -26.70 17.58 -9.10
CA GLY A 175 -27.11 18.13 -7.80
C GLY A 175 -27.65 17.10 -6.79
N VAL A 176 -27.60 15.80 -7.12
CA VAL A 176 -28.02 14.70 -6.23
C VAL A 176 -26.79 13.98 -5.68
N THR A 177 -26.69 13.88 -4.35
CA THR A 177 -25.67 13.10 -3.66
C THR A 177 -25.88 11.61 -3.94
N LYS A 178 -24.92 10.95 -4.58
CA LYS A 178 -24.86 9.48 -4.63
C LYS A 178 -24.59 8.94 -3.23
N GLY A 179 -24.96 7.68 -2.96
CA GLY A 179 -24.60 7.01 -1.71
C GLY A 179 -23.11 7.17 -1.39
N ASN A 180 -22.75 7.16 -0.10
CA ASN A 180 -21.39 7.42 0.33
C ASN A 180 -20.40 6.45 -0.33
N ARG A 181 -19.35 6.99 -0.95
CA ARG A 181 -18.21 6.24 -1.49
C ARG A 181 -16.98 6.51 -0.64
N TYR A 182 -16.10 5.54 -0.55
CA TYR A 182 -14.94 5.63 0.34
C TYR A 182 -13.64 5.31 -0.39
N LEU A 183 -12.59 6.02 0.02
CA LEU A 183 -11.21 5.59 -0.13
C LEU A 183 -10.88 4.72 1.08
N HIS A 184 -10.49 3.47 0.85
CA HIS A 184 -9.85 2.61 1.83
C HIS A 184 -8.35 2.63 1.57
N ALA A 185 -7.54 2.96 2.56
CA ALA A 185 -6.09 2.86 2.47
C ALA A 185 -5.57 1.76 3.39
N ILE A 186 -4.62 0.97 2.88
CA ILE A 186 -3.95 -0.11 3.60
C ILE A 186 -2.44 0.00 3.41
N GLU A 187 -1.67 -0.50 4.38
CA GLU A 187 -0.23 -0.64 4.22
C GLU A 187 0.10 -1.96 3.51
N ALA A 188 0.95 -1.88 2.50
CA ALA A 188 1.46 -3.02 1.74
C ALA A 188 2.96 -3.22 1.99
N TYR A 189 3.44 -4.42 1.71
CA TYR A 189 4.87 -4.75 1.75
C TYR A 189 5.21 -5.74 0.61
N PRO A 190 5.54 -5.24 -0.59
CA PRO A 190 5.75 -6.05 -1.79
C PRO A 190 6.79 -7.16 -1.61
N ALA A 191 7.83 -6.93 -0.80
CA ALA A 191 8.85 -7.93 -0.56
C ALA A 191 8.31 -9.21 0.11
N ALA A 192 7.28 -9.13 0.95
CA ALA A 192 6.62 -10.31 1.53
C ALA A 192 5.82 -11.13 0.51
N CYS A 193 5.55 -10.57 -0.67
CA CYS A 193 4.79 -11.27 -1.71
C CYS A 193 5.67 -12.14 -2.61
N LYS A 194 7.02 -12.04 -2.48
CA LYS A 194 8.02 -12.68 -3.35
C LYS A 194 7.92 -14.19 -3.46
N HIS A 195 7.39 -14.83 -2.44
CA HIS A 195 7.23 -16.29 -2.35
C HIS A 195 5.76 -16.74 -2.36
N SER A 196 4.83 -15.80 -2.49
CA SER A 196 3.39 -16.09 -2.54
C SER A 196 3.01 -16.64 -3.92
N GLY A 197 2.47 -17.86 -3.93
CA GLY A 197 1.86 -18.46 -5.12
C GLY A 197 0.59 -17.71 -5.52
N ASP A 198 -0.14 -17.19 -4.54
CA ASP A 198 -1.31 -16.35 -4.75
C ASP A 198 -0.96 -15.06 -5.48
N MET A 199 0.11 -14.37 -5.07
CA MET A 199 0.61 -13.21 -5.81
C MET A 199 1.12 -13.62 -7.20
N GLY A 200 1.82 -14.76 -7.32
CA GLY A 200 2.26 -15.29 -8.61
C GLY A 200 1.10 -15.47 -9.59
N ARG A 201 -0.02 -16.08 -9.16
CA ARG A 201 -1.25 -16.21 -9.95
C ARG A 201 -1.83 -14.86 -10.36
N LEU A 202 -1.82 -13.88 -9.47
CA LEU A 202 -2.34 -12.54 -9.76
C LEU A 202 -1.45 -11.76 -10.75
N LEU A 203 -0.14 -11.99 -10.73
CA LEU A 203 0.83 -11.35 -11.62
C LEU A 203 0.88 -12.00 -13.02
N GLU A 204 0.46 -13.26 -13.17
CA GLU A 204 0.53 -14.01 -14.43
C GLU A 204 0.02 -13.22 -15.67
N PRO A 205 -1.14 -12.52 -15.62
CA PRO A 205 -1.63 -11.77 -16.78
C PRO A 205 -0.77 -10.56 -17.18
N PHE A 206 0.14 -10.12 -16.31
CA PHE A 206 1.02 -8.97 -16.54
C PHE A 206 2.41 -9.37 -17.03
N ILE A 207 2.70 -10.66 -17.17
CA ILE A 207 3.99 -11.16 -17.61
C ILE A 207 3.96 -11.40 -19.12
N VAL A 208 4.89 -10.77 -19.84
CA VAL A 208 5.01 -10.87 -21.31
C VAL A 208 6.05 -11.91 -21.71
N GLU A 209 7.14 -12.01 -20.96
CA GLU A 209 8.22 -12.97 -21.22
C GLU A 209 8.81 -13.45 -19.89
N GLN A 210 9.09 -14.76 -19.82
CA GLN A 210 9.71 -15.39 -18.65
C GLN A 210 11.05 -15.98 -19.05
N HIS A 211 12.12 -15.57 -18.36
CA HIS A 211 13.42 -16.21 -18.48
C HIS A 211 13.55 -17.30 -17.41
N ILE A 212 13.05 -18.49 -17.73
CA ILE A 212 12.92 -19.65 -16.81
C ILE A 212 14.30 -20.20 -16.35
N GLU A 213 15.39 -19.86 -17.05
CA GLU A 213 16.69 -20.53 -16.86
C GLU A 213 17.42 -20.24 -15.54
N MET A 214 16.95 -19.34 -14.65
CA MET A 214 17.75 -18.92 -13.49
C MET A 214 17.05 -18.85 -12.12
N LEU A 215 15.80 -19.29 -11.96
CA LEU A 215 15.09 -19.08 -10.69
C LEU A 215 14.40 -20.32 -10.11
N PRO A 216 14.33 -20.42 -8.76
CA PRO A 216 13.60 -21.50 -8.11
C PRO A 216 12.11 -21.45 -8.49
N LEU A 217 11.46 -22.63 -8.51
CA LEU A 217 10.10 -22.86 -9.01
C LEU A 217 9.02 -21.97 -8.37
N ASN A 218 9.30 -21.38 -7.20
CA ASN A 218 8.40 -20.52 -6.42
C ASN A 218 8.66 -19.01 -6.62
N ALA A 219 9.61 -18.62 -7.48
CA ALA A 219 10.01 -17.24 -7.74
C ALA A 219 9.78 -16.85 -9.22
N VAL A 220 8.83 -17.50 -9.90
CA VAL A 220 8.66 -17.51 -11.37
C VAL A 220 8.55 -16.12 -12.01
N TRP A 221 8.06 -15.12 -11.28
CA TRP A 221 7.94 -13.74 -11.77
C TRP A 221 9.14 -12.84 -11.43
N GLN A 222 10.03 -13.29 -10.55
CA GLN A 222 11.31 -12.60 -10.36
C GLN A 222 12.08 -12.72 -11.69
N GLY A 223 12.66 -11.64 -12.20
CA GLY A 223 13.33 -11.66 -13.52
C GLY A 223 12.43 -11.79 -14.76
N ALA A 224 11.10 -11.77 -14.62
CA ALA A 224 10.19 -11.71 -15.77
C ALA A 224 10.12 -10.29 -16.38
N ASN A 225 9.87 -10.23 -17.68
CA ASN A 225 9.50 -9.00 -18.37
C ASN A 225 7.98 -8.81 -18.26
N PHE A 226 7.57 -7.64 -17.80
CA PHE A 226 6.16 -7.31 -17.61
C PHE A 226 5.59 -6.54 -18.80
N VAL A 227 4.27 -6.36 -18.79
CA VAL A 227 3.54 -5.54 -19.76
C VAL A 227 4.17 -4.15 -19.93
N PRO A 228 4.04 -3.54 -21.13
CA PRO A 228 4.57 -2.21 -21.38
C PRO A 228 4.19 -1.21 -20.28
N GLY A 229 5.17 -0.43 -19.84
CA GLY A 229 5.01 0.53 -18.76
C GLY A 229 5.46 0.03 -17.40
N ILE A 230 5.55 -1.28 -17.14
CA ILE A 230 6.12 -1.88 -15.92
C ILE A 230 7.59 -2.27 -16.17
N ASP A 231 8.44 -1.27 -16.32
CA ASP A 231 9.84 -1.37 -16.76
C ASP A 231 10.87 -1.06 -15.66
N HIS A 232 10.43 -0.95 -14.41
CA HIS A 232 11.25 -0.59 -13.25
C HIS A 232 10.77 -1.31 -12.00
N ASP A 233 11.68 -1.59 -11.06
CA ASP A 233 11.40 -2.26 -9.78
C ASP A 233 10.30 -1.55 -8.98
N ASP A 234 10.44 -0.24 -8.74
CA ASP A 234 9.39 0.60 -8.14
C ASP A 234 7.99 0.42 -8.79
N LYS A 235 7.93 0.20 -10.12
CA LYS A 235 6.66 -0.03 -10.82
C LYS A 235 6.12 -1.43 -10.63
N ARG A 236 6.99 -2.42 -10.46
CA ARG A 236 6.61 -3.77 -10.07
C ARG A 236 6.09 -3.78 -8.64
N ASP A 237 6.75 -3.08 -7.73
CA ASP A 237 6.33 -2.95 -6.33
C ASP A 237 4.98 -2.21 -6.21
N ALA A 238 4.76 -1.15 -7.00
CA ALA A 238 3.46 -0.51 -7.11
C ALA A 238 2.37 -1.42 -7.72
N LEU A 239 2.69 -2.24 -8.72
CA LEU A 239 1.74 -3.23 -9.25
C LEU A 239 1.37 -4.29 -8.19
N ILE A 240 2.34 -4.79 -7.44
CA ILE A 240 2.11 -5.73 -6.33
C ILE A 240 1.23 -5.08 -5.27
N CYS A 241 1.45 -3.81 -4.94
CA CYS A 241 0.57 -3.05 -4.06
C CYS A 241 -0.87 -3.00 -4.61
N ALA A 242 -1.06 -2.67 -5.90
CA ALA A 242 -2.39 -2.61 -6.50
C ALA A 242 -3.10 -3.99 -6.44
N LEU A 243 -2.37 -5.08 -6.61
CA LEU A 243 -2.89 -6.45 -6.46
C LEU A 243 -3.19 -6.81 -5.01
N LEU A 244 -2.43 -6.31 -4.03
CA LEU A 244 -2.77 -6.43 -2.61
C LEU A 244 -4.05 -5.67 -2.26
N ALA A 245 -4.23 -4.46 -2.80
CA ALA A 245 -5.48 -3.71 -2.68
C ALA A 245 -6.66 -4.51 -3.25
N TRP A 246 -6.48 -5.15 -4.42
CA TRP A 246 -7.49 -6.01 -5.01
C TRP A 246 -7.78 -7.25 -4.16
N MET A 247 -6.74 -7.91 -3.64
CA MET A 247 -6.86 -9.09 -2.77
C MET A 247 -7.57 -8.74 -1.46
N TYR A 248 -7.30 -7.56 -0.88
CA TYR A 248 -7.97 -7.09 0.32
C TYR A 248 -9.49 -6.98 0.15
N ASP A 249 -9.96 -6.54 -1.02
CA ASP A 249 -11.40 -6.36 -1.27
C ASP A 249 -12.09 -7.64 -1.76
N ASN A 250 -11.40 -8.47 -2.55
CA ASN A 250 -12.01 -9.61 -3.26
C ASN A 250 -11.65 -10.98 -2.68
N GLU A 251 -10.51 -11.09 -2.00
CA GLU A 251 -9.98 -12.33 -1.44
C GLU A 251 -9.38 -12.12 -0.02
N PRO A 252 -10.08 -11.42 0.91
CA PRO A 252 -9.51 -11.02 2.20
C PRO A 252 -9.02 -12.21 3.04
N ASP A 253 -9.67 -13.37 2.92
CA ASP A 253 -9.29 -14.59 3.63
C ASP A 253 -7.87 -15.08 3.29
N ARG A 254 -7.27 -14.62 2.20
CA ARG A 254 -5.90 -14.95 1.78
C ARG A 254 -4.85 -14.02 2.36
N LEU A 255 -5.25 -12.90 2.95
CA LEU A 255 -4.35 -11.98 3.63
C LEU A 255 -4.25 -12.31 5.12
N GLN A 256 -3.06 -12.06 5.68
CA GLN A 256 -2.86 -12.15 7.12
C GLN A 256 -3.60 -10.99 7.82
N GLU A 257 -4.53 -11.34 8.69
CA GLU A 257 -5.28 -10.39 9.52
C GLU A 257 -4.43 -9.82 10.66
N PRO A 258 -4.76 -8.61 11.15
CA PRO A 258 -4.13 -8.05 12.34
C PRO A 258 -4.24 -8.97 13.55
N LEU A 259 -3.14 -9.12 14.28
CA LEU A 259 -3.15 -9.88 15.52
C LEU A 259 -3.96 -9.13 16.60
N PRO A 260 -4.67 -9.85 17.50
CA PRO A 260 -5.50 -9.23 18.53
C PRO A 260 -4.77 -8.26 19.48
N ASP A 261 -3.45 -8.43 19.63
CA ASP A 261 -2.59 -7.60 20.47
C ASP A 261 -1.96 -6.42 19.72
N THR A 262 -2.29 -6.22 18.44
CA THR A 262 -1.75 -5.11 17.63
C THR A 262 -2.33 -3.77 18.10
N PRO A 263 -1.50 -2.82 18.56
CA PRO A 263 -2.01 -1.51 18.95
C PRO A 263 -2.60 -0.79 17.72
N PRO A 264 -3.84 -0.25 17.77
CA PRO A 264 -4.47 0.40 16.62
C PRO A 264 -3.64 1.55 16.04
N ALA A 265 -2.88 2.24 16.90
CA ALA A 265 -2.03 3.37 16.55
C ALA A 265 -0.77 2.96 15.73
N GLU A 266 -0.40 1.68 15.73
CA GLU A 266 0.70 1.16 14.94
C GLU A 266 0.25 0.79 13.52
N GLY A 267 -1.01 0.41 13.32
CA GLY A 267 -1.52 -0.08 12.04
C GLY A 267 -1.16 -1.54 11.76
N TRP A 268 -1.32 -1.97 10.51
CA TRP A 268 -1.06 -3.34 10.06
C TRP A 268 -0.56 -3.34 8.62
N ILE A 269 0.32 -4.28 8.30
CA ILE A 269 0.88 -4.55 6.97
C ILE A 269 0.13 -5.76 6.42
N PHE A 270 -0.62 -5.58 5.35
CA PHE A 270 -1.33 -6.67 4.70
C PHE A 270 -0.39 -7.42 3.76
N VAL A 271 -0.27 -8.73 3.99
CA VAL A 271 0.57 -9.64 3.21
C VAL A 271 -0.18 -10.95 2.95
N PRO A 272 0.07 -11.66 1.83
CA PRO A 272 -0.52 -12.96 1.57
C PRO A 272 -0.06 -13.99 2.61
N LYS A 273 -0.97 -14.83 3.11
CA LYS A 273 -0.67 -15.87 4.09
C LYS A 273 0.35 -16.89 3.57
N ASP A 274 0.18 -17.31 2.32
CA ASP A 274 1.08 -18.26 1.66
C ASP A 274 2.49 -17.69 1.41
N GLY A 275 2.65 -16.36 1.42
CA GLY A 275 3.95 -15.70 1.38
C GLY A 275 4.72 -15.74 2.70
N LEU A 276 4.05 -16.10 3.81
CA LEU A 276 4.65 -16.29 5.13
C LEU A 276 5.08 -17.75 5.37
N GLU A 277 4.62 -18.67 4.54
CA GLU A 277 4.97 -20.08 4.63
C GLU A 277 6.39 -20.29 4.06
N HIS A 278 7.33 -20.61 4.94
CA HIS A 278 8.67 -21.03 4.55
C HIS A 278 8.75 -22.56 4.62
N GLU A 279 8.80 -23.23 3.46
CA GLU A 279 9.27 -24.62 3.35
C GLU A 279 10.80 -24.70 3.49
#